data_AF-A0ABD1T278-F1
#
_entry.id   AF-A0ABD1T278-F1
#
_cell.length_a   1.000
_cell.length_b   1.000
_cell.length_c   1.000
_cell.angle_alpha   90.00
_cell.angle_beta   90.00
_cell.angle_gamma   90.00
#
_symmetry.space_group_name_H-M   'P 1'
#
loop_
_entity.id
_entity.type
_entity.pdbx_description
1 polymer ?
#
loop_
_entity_poly.entity_id
_entity_poly.type
_entity_poly.pdbx_seq_one_letter_code
_entity_poly.pdbx_strand_id
1 'polypeptide(L)'
;MPNGVFLGEEYTSNGVSYEYSSSKSTWDLGGENSTNQNGLFGGGEWPLSDFDPFSSSIGFYQAQDSMTVPGLDVSENQIRQQIKQLTDFGSFDDLYLDVVSPPFQSSDGEYRKLVSVDSENSELNAPKKKRHYGFSSGSLEILKRYGSRFRRFNSEKVNVPSSEIQYTDSSGPTPAAELIIQLAAEKLIQFSFVCSDELSMLNHPYPSSILADSAGDSKEVHLVQNLLLSAKNVGERQYERAIKLLRECDRMSSTRGSPVQRLVFYFTEALYEKIDRETGTVTPKGLGKKTEDPLEALKFQDSTLIAFHCELPLAQITRFAGTQALVEHVAEARKVHIIDLQIRNGIYCTILMQALSTRFENPIEHLRMTVVGTKSKEKIEATGRRLTSFAQSLNMPFSFNIVMAEDILDLNKDLFRLDDDEAITIYAAYTLKAMIGCPDRLEHMMRVIRTINPRVMIFTEIEANCNSPIFVDRFVEALFYYGAFFDFIANCMKDDEKNRRDAESTYFSSSIRNIVAAEGEERKIRHVSMRVWRAFFARFGLVEVDLSMSSMYQANLILKKFSCGNACTFDMDGKCLIIGWKGTPLSSLSAWKFK
;
A
#
# COMPACT_ATOMS: atom_id res chain seq x y z
N MET A 1 -2.49 74.50 10.07
CA MET A 1 -1.73 75.72 10.40
C MET A 1 -1.61 75.82 11.92
N PRO A 2 -0.54 76.40 12.48
CA PRO A 2 0.76 76.73 11.87
C PRO A 2 1.98 76.23 12.69
N ASN A 3 3.18 76.27 12.05
CA ASN A 3 4.54 76.37 12.64
C ASN A 3 5.04 75.29 13.64
N GLY A 4 6.30 74.84 13.66
CA GLY A 4 7.44 75.09 12.77
C GLY A 4 8.47 76.13 13.29
N VAL A 5 9.67 75.67 13.65
CA VAL A 5 10.99 76.35 13.84
C VAL A 5 11.91 75.37 14.60
N PHE A 6 13.25 75.42 14.59
CA PHE A 6 14.31 75.49 13.55
C PHE A 6 15.68 75.39 14.30
N LEU A 7 16.81 75.29 13.57
CA LEU A 7 18.21 75.25 14.07
C LEU A 7 18.63 73.91 14.76
N GLY A 8 19.78 73.28 14.48
CA GLY A 8 20.75 73.45 13.38
C GLY A 8 22.13 74.00 13.78
N GLU A 9 23.20 73.26 13.45
CA GLU A 9 24.61 73.73 13.43
C GLU A 9 25.49 72.79 12.55
N GLU A 10 26.68 73.24 12.13
CA GLU A 10 27.48 72.70 11.01
C GLU A 10 29.00 72.50 11.35
N TYR A 11 29.83 72.16 10.34
CA TYR A 11 31.32 72.27 10.25
C TYR A 11 32.17 71.14 10.90
N THR A 12 32.80 70.20 10.14
CA THR A 12 34.07 70.22 9.33
C THR A 12 35.38 70.12 10.14
N SER A 13 36.54 69.59 9.67
CA SER A 13 36.97 68.86 8.45
C SER A 13 38.41 68.28 8.69
N ASN A 14 38.97 67.59 7.68
CA ASN A 14 40.39 67.20 7.47
C ASN A 14 40.82 65.81 8.04
N GLY A 15 41.61 64.98 7.33
CA GLY A 15 41.98 65.04 5.91
C GLY A 15 43.13 64.11 5.45
N VAL A 16 43.01 63.62 4.20
CA VAL A 16 44.08 63.22 3.25
C VAL A 16 44.86 61.89 3.46
N SER A 17 44.93 61.15 2.34
CA SER A 17 45.61 59.90 1.89
C SER A 17 46.96 59.49 2.52
N TYR A 18 47.49 58.26 2.32
CA TYR A 18 47.44 57.30 1.19
C TYR A 18 47.34 55.82 1.69
N GLU A 19 47.40 54.70 0.93
CA GLU A 19 47.81 54.44 -0.48
C GLU A 19 47.14 53.15 -1.10
N TYR A 20 47.85 52.45 -2.00
CA TYR A 20 47.47 51.33 -2.89
C TYR A 20 47.15 49.98 -2.23
N SER A 21 46.12 49.28 -2.74
CA SER A 21 46.35 48.18 -3.72
C SER A 21 45.06 47.71 -4.44
N SER A 22 45.25 47.26 -5.68
CA SER A 22 44.30 46.72 -6.68
C SER A 22 43.25 45.70 -6.17
N SER A 23 42.07 45.47 -6.78
CA SER A 23 41.07 46.21 -7.59
C SER A 23 40.23 45.20 -8.44
N LYS A 24 39.10 45.63 -9.03
CA LYS A 24 38.03 44.85 -9.72
C LYS A 24 36.95 44.25 -8.77
N SER A 25 35.69 44.70 -8.73
CA SER A 25 34.91 45.63 -9.60
C SER A 25 34.72 45.16 -11.06
N THR A 26 33.63 45.42 -11.79
CA THR A 26 32.27 45.98 -11.52
C THR A 26 31.32 45.31 -12.54
N TRP A 27 30.00 45.55 -12.72
CA TRP A 27 29.06 46.68 -12.55
C TRP A 27 27.67 46.10 -12.15
N ASP A 28 26.65 46.78 -11.63
CA ASP A 28 26.15 48.19 -11.63
C ASP A 28 25.19 48.62 -12.76
N LEU A 29 24.20 49.45 -12.34
CA LEU A 29 23.05 50.07 -13.04
C LEU A 29 21.81 49.15 -13.18
N GLY A 30 20.59 49.47 -12.71
CA GLY A 30 19.91 50.73 -12.33
C GLY A 30 18.48 50.69 -12.95
N GLY A 31 17.42 51.37 -12.51
CA GLY A 31 17.14 52.24 -11.36
C GLY A 31 15.66 52.72 -11.41
N GLU A 32 15.17 53.36 -10.34
CA GLU A 32 13.97 54.23 -10.24
C GLU A 32 12.53 53.67 -10.44
N ASN A 33 11.82 53.54 -9.30
CA ASN A 33 10.57 54.22 -8.93
C ASN A 33 9.28 54.25 -9.82
N SER A 34 8.28 53.54 -9.30
CA SER A 34 6.96 54.07 -8.87
C SER A 34 5.75 54.23 -9.82
N THR A 35 4.67 53.56 -9.42
CA THR A 35 3.24 53.97 -9.44
C THR A 35 2.38 53.97 -10.73
N ASN A 36 1.61 52.88 -10.83
CA ASN A 36 0.12 52.83 -10.83
C ASN A 36 -0.70 52.66 -12.14
N GLN A 37 -1.78 51.87 -11.98
CA GLN A 37 -2.98 51.66 -12.81
C GLN A 37 -2.95 50.77 -14.09
N ASN A 38 -3.83 49.76 -14.04
CA ASN A 38 -4.68 49.17 -15.10
C ASN A 38 -4.05 48.58 -16.37
N GLY A 39 -4.14 47.25 -16.54
CA GLY A 39 -4.06 46.62 -17.86
C GLY A 39 -3.90 45.09 -17.87
N LEU A 40 -4.93 44.39 -18.37
CA LEU A 40 -4.87 43.16 -19.19
C LEU A 40 -3.66 42.20 -19.00
N PHE A 41 -3.88 41.08 -18.30
CA PHE A 41 -3.05 39.88 -18.53
C PHE A 41 -3.52 39.16 -19.81
N GLY A 42 -2.67 39.16 -20.83
CA GLY A 42 -2.86 38.34 -22.04
C GLY A 42 -2.55 36.86 -21.79
N GLY A 43 -3.13 35.98 -22.61
CA GLY A 43 -2.95 34.54 -22.48
C GLY A 43 -1.57 34.05 -22.91
N GLY A 44 -1.06 33.04 -22.19
CA GLY A 44 0.04 32.17 -22.62
C GLY A 44 -0.46 30.73 -22.66
N GLU A 45 -1.01 30.32 -23.80
CA GLU A 45 -1.55 28.97 -23.97
C GLU A 45 -0.42 27.95 -24.07
N TRP A 46 -0.45 26.94 -23.20
CA TRP A 46 0.34 25.72 -23.38
C TRP A 46 -0.47 24.76 -24.26
N PRO A 47 0.15 24.05 -25.21
CA PRO A 47 -0.58 23.28 -26.21
C PRO A 47 -1.29 22.08 -25.59
N LEU A 48 -2.62 22.17 -25.50
CA LEU A 48 -3.51 21.03 -25.27
C LEU A 48 -3.67 20.25 -26.58
N SER A 49 -3.00 19.09 -26.67
CA SER A 49 -3.27 18.09 -27.71
C SER A 49 -3.44 16.71 -27.08
N ASP A 50 -4.63 16.13 -27.26
CA ASP A 50 -4.93 14.70 -27.24
C ASP A 50 -4.63 13.93 -25.94
N PHE A 51 -5.44 14.22 -24.92
CA PHE A 51 -5.74 13.27 -23.83
C PHE A 51 -7.21 13.41 -23.40
N ASP A 52 -8.10 12.59 -23.97
CA ASP A 52 -9.53 12.57 -23.61
C ASP A 52 -9.89 11.28 -22.84
N PRO A 53 -10.20 11.32 -21.53
CA PRO A 53 -10.12 10.10 -20.71
C PRO A 53 -11.44 9.36 -20.40
N PHE A 54 -12.61 9.67 -21.02
CA PHE A 54 -13.91 9.16 -20.56
C PHE A 54 -14.86 8.64 -21.64
N SER A 55 -15.11 7.32 -21.63
CA SER A 55 -16.25 6.70 -22.32
C SER A 55 -17.44 6.47 -21.37
N SER A 56 -18.66 6.47 -21.90
CA SER A 56 -19.95 6.32 -21.21
C SER A 56 -20.24 4.88 -20.70
N SER A 57 -19.21 4.13 -20.27
CA SER A 57 -19.25 2.66 -20.12
C SER A 57 -19.33 2.11 -18.69
N ILE A 58 -19.34 2.95 -17.65
CA ILE A 58 -19.22 2.54 -16.23
C ILE A 58 -20.53 2.77 -15.47
N GLY A 59 -21.56 2.00 -15.80
CA GLY A 59 -22.74 1.85 -14.95
C GLY A 59 -22.52 0.82 -13.84
N PHE A 60 -23.20 0.96 -12.70
CA PHE A 60 -23.34 -0.11 -11.71
C PHE A 60 -24.61 -0.90 -12.00
N TYR A 61 -24.57 -2.22 -11.80
CA TYR A 61 -25.63 -3.14 -12.22
C TYR A 61 -26.45 -3.65 -11.03
N GLN A 62 -27.67 -4.13 -11.28
CA GLN A 62 -28.50 -4.86 -10.31
C GLN A 62 -28.63 -6.32 -10.76
N ALA A 63 -28.77 -7.24 -9.80
CA ALA A 63 -28.73 -8.68 -10.06
C ALA A 63 -30.12 -9.26 -10.37
N GLN A 64 -30.45 -9.39 -11.66
CA GLN A 64 -31.50 -10.26 -12.17
C GLN A 64 -31.09 -10.93 -13.49
N ASP A 65 -31.77 -12.03 -13.83
CA ASP A 65 -31.45 -12.85 -15.00
C ASP A 65 -31.94 -12.25 -16.33
N SER A 66 -31.13 -12.47 -17.36
CA SER A 66 -31.42 -12.34 -18.81
C SER A 66 -31.51 -10.95 -19.47
N MET A 67 -30.65 -10.78 -20.47
CA MET A 67 -30.81 -10.02 -21.74
C MET A 67 -31.16 -8.51 -21.75
N THR A 68 -30.20 -7.75 -22.29
CA THR A 68 -30.35 -6.52 -23.11
C THR A 68 -31.12 -5.31 -22.55
N VAL A 69 -30.38 -4.23 -22.27
CA VAL A 69 -30.89 -2.86 -22.09
C VAL A 69 -30.09 -1.89 -23.00
N PRO A 70 -30.70 -0.86 -23.62
CA PRO A 70 -29.99 0.06 -24.53
C PRO A 70 -29.01 1.02 -23.84
N GLY A 71 -28.12 1.62 -24.62
CA GLY A 71 -27.15 2.61 -24.13
C GLY A 71 -27.78 3.92 -23.66
N LEU A 72 -27.22 4.47 -22.58
CA LEU A 72 -27.53 5.80 -22.04
C LEU A 72 -26.27 6.67 -22.16
N ASP A 73 -26.28 7.61 -23.10
CA ASP A 73 -25.15 8.52 -23.31
C ASP A 73 -25.12 9.61 -22.22
N VAL A 74 -24.07 9.58 -21.40
CA VAL A 74 -23.77 10.60 -20.39
C VAL A 74 -22.61 11.46 -20.91
N SER A 75 -22.84 12.76 -21.05
CA SER A 75 -21.90 13.63 -21.78
C SER A 75 -20.54 13.80 -21.08
N GLU A 76 -19.47 13.73 -21.87
CA GLU A 76 -18.07 13.87 -21.49
C GLU A 76 -17.78 15.17 -20.71
N ASN A 77 -18.47 16.27 -21.04
CA ASN A 77 -18.40 17.54 -20.33
C ASN A 77 -18.84 17.46 -18.87
N GLN A 78 -19.84 16.63 -18.57
CA GLN A 78 -20.35 16.44 -17.20
C GLN A 78 -19.33 15.68 -16.35
N ILE A 79 -18.62 14.74 -16.96
CA ILE A 79 -17.53 13.98 -16.32
C ILE A 79 -16.29 14.87 -16.12
N ARG A 80 -15.92 15.71 -17.11
CA ARG A 80 -14.86 16.73 -16.98
C ARG A 80 -15.13 17.70 -15.81
N GLN A 81 -16.38 18.06 -15.52
CA GLN A 81 -16.73 18.84 -14.32
C GLN A 81 -16.61 18.02 -13.01
N GLN A 82 -17.03 16.76 -12.99
CA GLN A 82 -16.89 15.86 -11.83
C GLN A 82 -15.43 15.63 -11.43
N ILE A 83 -14.51 15.56 -12.39
CA ILE A 83 -13.07 15.42 -12.10
C ILE A 83 -12.49 16.68 -11.50
N LYS A 84 -12.96 17.86 -11.93
CA LYS A 84 -12.58 19.13 -11.32
C LYS A 84 -13.04 19.22 -9.86
N GLN A 85 -14.14 18.54 -9.49
CA GLN A 85 -14.54 18.36 -8.09
C GLN A 85 -13.67 17.29 -7.38
N LEU A 86 -13.29 16.19 -8.04
CA LEU A 86 -12.34 15.20 -7.48
C LEU A 86 -10.96 15.80 -7.21
N THR A 87 -10.50 16.79 -7.98
CA THR A 87 -9.26 17.53 -7.66
C THR A 87 -9.38 18.39 -6.39
N ASP A 88 -10.58 18.84 -5.99
CA ASP A 88 -10.80 19.53 -4.71
C ASP A 88 -10.81 18.56 -3.51
N PHE A 89 -10.95 17.24 -3.73
CA PHE A 89 -10.60 16.22 -2.72
C PHE A 89 -9.08 16.02 -2.61
N GLY A 90 -8.29 16.60 -3.51
CA GLY A 90 -6.84 16.42 -3.63
C GLY A 90 -5.98 17.21 -2.63
N SER A 91 -6.56 17.64 -1.52
CA SER A 91 -5.94 18.54 -0.54
C SER A 91 -6.27 18.04 0.87
N PHE A 92 -5.26 17.52 1.56
CA PHE A 92 -5.29 17.00 2.94
C PHE A 92 -6.30 15.86 3.20
N ASP A 93 -5.80 14.65 3.45
CA ASP A 93 -5.68 14.14 4.84
C ASP A 93 -5.44 12.62 4.97
N ASP A 94 -4.44 12.29 5.79
CA ASP A 94 -4.19 10.98 6.41
C ASP A 94 -5.16 10.68 7.56
N LEU A 95 -5.72 9.46 7.53
CA LEU A 95 -6.52 8.88 8.59
C LEU A 95 -6.11 7.43 8.82
N TYR A 96 -5.50 7.18 9.97
CA TYR A 96 -5.13 5.85 10.44
C TYR A 96 -5.66 5.62 11.86
N LEU A 97 -6.06 4.38 12.15
CA LEU A 97 -6.34 3.95 13.52
C LEU A 97 -5.02 3.63 14.20
N ASP A 98 -4.30 4.67 14.65
CA ASP A 98 -3.06 4.47 15.39
C ASP A 98 -3.35 4.00 16.82
N VAL A 99 -3.33 2.68 16.97
CA VAL A 99 -3.41 1.96 18.24
C VAL A 99 -2.07 2.10 18.96
N VAL A 100 -2.02 3.04 19.91
CA VAL A 100 -0.94 3.17 20.89
C VAL A 100 -1.52 2.84 22.26
N SER A 101 -0.99 1.78 22.88
CA SER A 101 -1.23 1.47 24.29
C SER A 101 -0.14 2.11 25.16
N PRO A 102 -0.41 2.45 26.43
CA PRO A 102 0.66 2.50 27.44
C PRO A 102 1.30 1.10 27.58
N PRO A 103 2.56 1.00 28.06
CA PRO A 103 3.28 -0.28 28.13
C PRO A 103 2.53 -1.29 29.00
N PHE A 104 2.26 -2.46 28.43
CA PHE A 104 1.49 -3.50 29.11
C PHE A 104 2.33 -4.19 30.20
N GLN A 105 1.72 -4.48 31.35
CA GLN A 105 2.37 -5.32 32.37
C GLN A 105 2.27 -6.80 31.95
N SER A 106 3.41 -7.48 31.96
CA SER A 106 3.52 -8.86 31.46
C SER A 106 2.72 -9.84 32.31
N SER A 107 1.84 -10.59 31.64
CA SER A 107 1.35 -11.89 32.13
C SER A 107 1.64 -12.95 31.06
N ASP A 108 2.73 -13.68 31.23
CA ASP A 108 3.07 -14.83 30.39
C ASP A 108 2.02 -15.93 30.58
N GLY A 109 1.27 -16.32 29.53
CA GLY A 109 0.40 -17.48 29.71
C GLY A 109 -0.63 -17.94 28.67
N GLU A 110 -0.87 -17.34 27.50
CA GLU A 110 -1.83 -17.97 26.54
C GLU A 110 -1.50 -17.95 25.03
N TYR A 111 -0.30 -17.54 24.62
CA TYR A 111 0.13 -17.43 23.22
C TYR A 111 0.26 -18.75 22.41
N ARG A 112 -0.36 -19.86 22.84
CA ARG A 112 -0.29 -21.16 22.14
C ARG A 112 -1.55 -21.56 21.33
N LYS A 113 -2.73 -21.01 21.62
CA LYS A 113 -4.00 -21.45 21.00
C LYS A 113 -4.30 -20.86 19.62
N LEU A 114 -3.61 -19.78 19.20
CA LEU A 114 -3.89 -19.07 17.94
C LEU A 114 -3.15 -19.63 16.70
N VAL A 115 -2.31 -20.66 16.87
CA VAL A 115 -1.45 -21.22 15.80
C VAL A 115 -1.66 -22.73 15.60
N SER A 116 -2.27 -23.42 16.56
CA SER A 116 -2.55 -24.86 16.49
C SER A 116 -3.91 -25.15 15.85
N VAL A 117 -3.92 -25.31 14.52
CA VAL A 117 -4.95 -26.10 13.81
C VAL A 117 -4.23 -27.27 13.13
N ASP A 118 -4.22 -28.38 13.86
CA ASP A 118 -4.02 -29.77 13.48
C ASP A 118 -2.97 -30.11 12.41
N SER A 119 -1.85 -30.64 12.91
CA SER A 119 -0.93 -31.49 12.15
C SER A 119 -0.66 -32.77 12.95
N GLU A 120 -1.73 -33.48 13.33
CA GLU A 120 -1.61 -34.79 13.97
C GLU A 120 -1.25 -35.86 12.94
N ASN A 121 -0.08 -36.47 13.13
CA ASN A 121 0.14 -37.88 12.85
C ASN A 121 1.35 -38.36 13.64
N SER A 122 1.19 -39.47 14.36
CA SER A 122 2.26 -40.27 14.95
C SER A 122 3.05 -40.99 13.83
N GLU A 123 4.25 -41.55 14.03
CA GLU A 123 4.90 -41.98 15.28
C GLU A 123 6.44 -42.12 15.12
N LEU A 124 7.10 -42.59 16.19
CA LEU A 124 8.41 -43.24 16.27
C LEU A 124 9.69 -42.37 16.26
N ASN A 125 10.56 -42.68 17.24
CA ASN A 125 11.78 -41.94 17.58
C ASN A 125 13.04 -42.52 16.92
N ALA A 126 13.93 -41.65 16.43
CA ALA A 126 15.35 -41.96 16.22
C ALA A 126 16.21 -40.68 16.32
N PRO A 127 17.39 -40.69 16.98
CA PRO A 127 18.19 -39.50 17.25
C PRO A 127 18.97 -39.02 16.02
N LYS A 128 18.29 -38.36 15.07
CA LYS A 128 18.93 -37.75 13.89
C LYS A 128 19.67 -36.46 14.30
N LYS A 129 21.01 -36.48 14.24
CA LYS A 129 21.88 -35.29 14.36
C LYS A 129 21.38 -34.19 13.42
N LYS A 130 21.05 -33.00 13.93
CA LYS A 130 20.67 -31.84 13.12
C LYS A 130 21.85 -31.40 12.25
N ARG A 131 21.73 -31.54 10.92
CA ARG A 131 22.67 -30.96 9.95
C ARG A 131 22.32 -29.47 9.78
N HIS A 132 23.17 -28.58 10.28
CA HIS A 132 22.95 -27.12 10.23
C HIS A 132 23.47 -26.50 8.91
N TYR A 133 22.90 -26.93 7.76
CA TYR A 133 23.23 -26.37 6.45
C TYR A 133 21.97 -26.23 5.58
N GLY A 134 21.53 -24.99 5.37
CA GLY A 134 20.38 -24.63 4.53
C GLY A 134 19.79 -23.27 4.91
N PHE A 135 18.71 -22.87 4.23
CA PHE A 135 17.69 -21.99 4.78
C PHE A 135 16.83 -22.77 5.80
N SER A 136 15.98 -22.08 6.58
CA SER A 136 14.91 -22.74 7.33
C SER A 136 14.00 -23.55 6.39
N SER A 137 13.35 -24.61 6.90
CA SER A 137 12.38 -25.37 6.12
C SER A 137 11.22 -24.50 5.63
N GLY A 138 10.80 -23.52 6.45
CA GLY A 138 9.81 -22.50 6.10
C GLY A 138 10.24 -21.64 4.91
N SER A 139 11.35 -20.90 5.02
CA SER A 139 11.92 -20.15 3.88
C SER A 139 12.10 -21.01 2.64
N LEU A 140 12.63 -22.24 2.75
CA LEU A 140 12.82 -23.12 1.60
C LEU A 140 11.50 -23.53 0.94
N GLU A 141 10.41 -23.66 1.71
CA GLU A 141 9.07 -23.90 1.17
C GLU A 141 8.50 -22.64 0.51
N ILE A 142 8.67 -21.46 1.11
CA ILE A 142 8.26 -20.17 0.54
C ILE A 142 8.90 -19.97 -0.84
N LEU A 143 10.22 -20.18 -0.95
CA LEU A 143 10.96 -20.10 -2.22
C LEU A 143 10.39 -21.07 -3.28
N LYS A 144 10.02 -22.29 -2.89
CA LYS A 144 9.37 -23.27 -3.78
C LYS A 144 7.96 -22.86 -4.19
N ARG A 145 7.17 -22.26 -3.29
CA ARG A 145 5.79 -21.81 -3.59
C ARG A 145 5.81 -20.77 -4.71
N TYR A 146 6.64 -19.73 -4.60
CA TYR A 146 6.79 -18.73 -5.67
C TYR A 146 7.31 -19.33 -6.99
N GLY A 147 8.38 -20.14 -6.94
CA GLY A 147 8.89 -20.85 -8.11
C GLY A 147 7.95 -21.89 -8.75
N SER A 148 6.84 -22.25 -8.07
CA SER A 148 5.77 -23.09 -8.61
C SER A 148 4.63 -22.27 -9.24
N ARG A 149 4.24 -21.14 -8.64
CA ARG A 149 3.20 -20.23 -9.16
C ARG A 149 3.53 -19.73 -10.56
N PHE A 150 4.78 -19.31 -10.80
CA PHE A 150 5.22 -18.81 -12.11
C PHE A 150 5.08 -19.86 -13.25
N ARG A 151 5.32 -21.15 -12.96
CA ARG A 151 5.16 -22.23 -13.96
C ARG A 151 3.70 -22.45 -14.34
N ARG A 152 2.76 -22.23 -13.41
CA ARG A 152 1.31 -22.34 -13.66
C ARG A 152 0.82 -21.21 -14.58
N PHE A 153 1.24 -19.96 -14.33
CA PHE A 153 0.88 -18.83 -15.19
C PHE A 153 1.41 -18.94 -16.63
N ASN A 154 2.52 -19.64 -16.86
CA ASN A 154 3.01 -19.95 -18.21
C ASN A 154 2.23 -21.07 -18.93
N SER A 155 1.35 -21.80 -18.25
CA SER A 155 0.57 -22.90 -18.82
C SER A 155 -0.94 -22.63 -18.91
N GLU A 156 -1.51 -21.81 -18.02
CA GLU A 156 -2.94 -21.44 -18.03
C GLU A 156 -3.22 -20.12 -18.78
N LYS A 157 -2.84 -20.05 -20.07
CA LYS A 157 -3.41 -19.03 -20.97
C LYS A 157 -4.86 -19.39 -21.31
N VAL A 158 -5.80 -18.81 -20.57
CA VAL A 158 -7.25 -18.97 -20.83
C VAL A 158 -7.59 -18.42 -22.22
N ASN A 159 -8.28 -19.23 -23.04
CA ASN A 159 -8.66 -18.87 -24.40
C ASN A 159 -9.71 -17.75 -24.42
N VAL A 160 -9.27 -16.52 -24.71
CA VAL A 160 -10.13 -15.41 -25.15
C VAL A 160 -9.89 -15.20 -26.66
N PRO A 161 -10.96 -15.05 -27.49
CA PRO A 161 -10.79 -14.89 -28.93
C PRO A 161 -9.92 -13.67 -29.26
N SER A 162 -8.74 -13.93 -29.83
CA SER A 162 -7.73 -12.90 -30.09
C SER A 162 -7.85 -12.39 -31.52
N SER A 163 -8.22 -11.12 -31.69
CA SER A 163 -7.97 -10.39 -32.93
C SER A 163 -6.48 -10.06 -33.01
N GLU A 164 -5.82 -10.42 -34.10
CA GLU A 164 -4.38 -10.25 -34.28
C GLU A 164 -3.95 -8.77 -34.24
N ILE A 165 -3.00 -8.44 -33.35
CA ILE A 165 -2.22 -7.19 -33.42
C ILE A 165 -0.75 -7.59 -33.30
N GLN A 166 0.06 -7.10 -34.23
CA GLN A 166 1.48 -7.48 -34.34
C GLN A 166 2.33 -6.76 -33.29
N TYR A 167 3.25 -7.49 -32.66
CA TYR A 167 4.27 -6.89 -31.79
C TYR A 167 5.41 -6.32 -32.61
N THR A 168 5.54 -4.99 -32.63
CA THR A 168 6.73 -4.30 -33.13
C THR A 168 7.16 -3.18 -32.18
N ASP A 169 8.05 -3.50 -31.24
CA ASP A 169 9.16 -2.59 -30.93
C ASP A 169 10.36 -3.37 -30.36
N SER A 170 11.55 -2.80 -30.51
CA SER A 170 12.85 -3.44 -30.32
C SER A 170 13.56 -3.04 -29.03
N SER A 171 13.05 -3.50 -27.90
CA SER A 171 13.83 -3.60 -26.66
C SER A 171 13.54 -4.92 -25.94
N GLY A 172 14.61 -5.60 -25.47
CA GLY A 172 14.46 -6.88 -24.78
C GLY A 172 13.78 -6.67 -23.41
N PRO A 173 12.78 -7.48 -23.02
CA PRO A 173 12.07 -7.28 -21.77
C PRO A 173 13.00 -7.53 -20.57
N THR A 174 13.27 -6.48 -19.79
CA THR A 174 13.94 -6.61 -18.50
C THR A 174 13.17 -7.61 -17.64
N PRO A 175 13.81 -8.67 -17.10
CA PRO A 175 13.10 -9.67 -16.32
C PRO A 175 12.47 -9.03 -15.08
N ALA A 176 11.22 -9.39 -14.80
CA ALA A 176 10.48 -8.86 -13.65
C ALA A 176 11.25 -9.09 -12.35
N ALA A 177 11.16 -8.16 -11.39
CA ALA A 177 11.89 -8.23 -10.14
C ALA A 177 11.67 -9.58 -9.40
N GLU A 178 10.45 -10.13 -9.45
CA GLU A 178 10.15 -11.45 -8.90
C GLU A 178 11.00 -12.55 -9.55
N LEU A 179 11.15 -12.58 -10.87
CA LEU A 179 11.95 -13.59 -11.58
C LEU A 179 13.44 -13.49 -11.21
N ILE A 180 13.95 -12.28 -11.01
CA ILE A 180 15.32 -12.06 -10.52
C ILE A 180 15.49 -12.63 -9.09
N ILE A 181 14.48 -12.44 -8.21
CA ILE A 181 14.49 -13.00 -6.86
C ILE A 181 14.36 -14.54 -6.89
N GLN A 182 13.53 -15.10 -7.76
CA GLN A 182 13.42 -16.56 -7.98
C GLN A 182 14.76 -17.15 -8.44
N LEU A 183 15.40 -16.57 -9.47
CA LEU A 183 16.70 -17.04 -9.99
C LEU A 183 17.82 -16.91 -8.96
N ALA A 184 17.83 -15.84 -8.16
CA ALA A 184 18.77 -15.70 -7.04
C ALA A 184 18.56 -16.79 -5.98
N ALA A 185 17.31 -17.06 -5.61
CA ALA A 185 16.95 -18.09 -4.64
C ALA A 185 17.27 -19.51 -5.14
N GLU A 186 16.90 -19.88 -6.37
CA GLU A 186 17.17 -21.20 -6.94
C GLU A 186 18.69 -21.48 -6.98
N LYS A 187 19.52 -20.49 -7.35
CA LYS A 187 20.98 -20.61 -7.33
C LYS A 187 21.56 -20.78 -5.93
N LEU A 188 21.06 -20.05 -4.92
CA LEU A 188 21.47 -20.25 -3.53
C LEU A 188 21.11 -21.66 -3.02
N ILE A 189 19.94 -22.17 -3.40
CA ILE A 189 19.50 -23.53 -3.07
C ILE A 189 20.43 -24.56 -3.74
N GLN A 190 20.68 -24.44 -5.05
CA GLN A 190 21.58 -25.33 -5.79
C GLN A 190 22.99 -25.35 -5.18
N PHE A 191 23.59 -24.18 -4.92
CA PHE A 191 24.91 -24.07 -4.30
C PHE A 191 24.96 -24.74 -2.91
N SER A 192 23.90 -24.60 -2.10
CA SER A 192 23.78 -25.24 -0.79
C SER A 192 23.66 -26.77 -0.84
N PHE A 193 23.25 -27.35 -1.96
CA PHE A 193 23.22 -28.79 -2.19
C PHE A 193 24.53 -29.34 -2.79
N VAL A 194 25.25 -28.54 -3.59
CA VAL A 194 26.52 -28.97 -4.22
C VAL A 194 27.68 -28.95 -3.22
N CYS A 195 27.79 -27.94 -2.37
CA CYS A 195 28.88 -27.79 -1.39
C CYS A 195 28.75 -28.72 -0.16
N SER A 196 28.76 -30.04 -0.39
CA SER A 196 28.75 -31.05 0.68
C SER A 196 30.13 -31.53 1.13
N ASP A 197 31.16 -31.41 0.28
CA ASP A 197 32.56 -31.81 0.58
C ASP A 197 33.57 -30.63 0.60
N GLU A 198 33.31 -29.52 -0.11
CA GLU A 198 34.24 -28.39 -0.23
C GLU A 198 34.04 -27.29 0.84
N LEU A 199 34.06 -27.67 2.12
CA LEU A 199 33.82 -26.78 3.27
C LEU A 199 34.84 -25.65 3.49
N SER A 200 35.87 -25.54 2.64
CA SER A 200 36.80 -24.40 2.60
C SER A 200 36.17 -23.16 1.93
N MET A 201 35.34 -23.33 0.89
CA MET A 201 34.86 -22.24 0.03
C MET A 201 33.99 -21.22 0.78
N LEU A 202 33.11 -21.68 1.67
CA LEU A 202 32.22 -20.80 2.46
C LEU A 202 32.93 -19.99 3.56
N ASN A 203 34.22 -20.23 3.80
CA ASN A 203 35.04 -19.43 4.72
C ASN A 203 35.87 -18.35 4.01
N HIS A 204 35.85 -18.29 2.67
CA HIS A 204 36.43 -17.18 1.92
C HIS A 204 35.68 -15.87 2.27
N PRO A 205 36.35 -14.71 2.43
CA PRO A 205 35.69 -13.43 2.71
C PRO A 205 34.71 -12.98 1.60
N TYR A 206 34.81 -13.57 0.41
CA TYR A 206 33.91 -13.35 -0.72
C TYR A 206 33.46 -14.71 -1.30
N PRO A 207 32.40 -15.36 -0.78
CA PRO A 207 31.86 -16.58 -1.38
C PRO A 207 31.13 -16.30 -2.70
N SER A 208 30.62 -15.07 -2.84
CA SER A 208 29.74 -14.65 -3.95
C SER A 208 30.47 -14.48 -5.29
N SER A 209 31.79 -14.29 -5.30
CA SER A 209 32.57 -14.20 -6.55
C SER A 209 32.67 -15.54 -7.30
N ILE A 210 32.34 -16.67 -6.65
CA ILE A 210 32.35 -18.01 -7.27
C ILE A 210 30.98 -18.33 -7.92
N LEU A 211 29.91 -17.61 -7.53
CA LEU A 211 28.56 -17.76 -8.12
C LEU A 211 28.42 -17.08 -9.50
N ALA A 212 29.43 -16.36 -9.98
CA ALA A 212 29.32 -15.43 -11.11
C ALA A 212 29.61 -16.04 -12.50
N ASP A 213 30.26 -17.20 -12.58
CA ASP A 213 30.77 -17.77 -13.85
C ASP A 213 29.73 -18.55 -14.69
N SER A 214 28.44 -18.34 -14.43
CA SER A 214 27.35 -18.81 -15.29
C SER A 214 26.98 -17.70 -16.30
N ALA A 215 26.96 -18.05 -17.59
CA ALA A 215 26.78 -17.10 -18.70
C ALA A 215 25.36 -16.47 -18.83
N GLY A 216 24.58 -16.47 -17.75
CA GLY A 216 23.26 -15.83 -17.63
C GLY A 216 23.07 -14.99 -16.36
N ASP A 217 24.15 -14.71 -15.60
CA ASP A 217 24.06 -13.96 -14.36
C ASP A 217 24.00 -12.44 -14.58
N SER A 218 22.78 -11.89 -14.50
CA SER A 218 22.62 -10.45 -14.37
C SER A 218 23.17 -9.98 -13.03
N LYS A 219 23.73 -8.77 -12.99
CA LYS A 219 24.23 -8.13 -11.76
C LYS A 219 23.16 -8.03 -10.67
N GLU A 220 21.88 -8.06 -11.05
CA GLU A 220 20.73 -7.98 -10.15
C GLU A 220 20.43 -9.31 -9.47
N VAL A 221 20.65 -10.45 -10.16
CA VAL A 221 20.58 -11.79 -9.53
C VAL A 221 21.63 -11.89 -8.42
N HIS A 222 22.88 -11.50 -8.71
CA HIS A 222 23.96 -11.45 -7.72
C HIS A 222 23.65 -10.50 -6.56
N LEU A 223 23.05 -9.34 -6.84
CA LEU A 223 22.63 -8.37 -5.82
C LEU A 223 21.60 -8.97 -4.85
N VAL A 224 20.59 -9.68 -5.37
CA VAL A 224 19.59 -10.36 -4.52
C VAL A 224 20.18 -11.57 -3.79
N GLN A 225 21.14 -12.30 -4.38
CA GLN A 225 21.88 -13.36 -3.68
C GLN A 225 22.62 -12.80 -2.45
N ASN A 226 23.35 -11.69 -2.59
CA ASN A 226 24.04 -11.04 -1.47
C ASN A 226 23.06 -10.56 -0.39
N LEU A 227 21.88 -10.06 -0.78
CA LEU A 227 20.83 -9.65 0.17
C LEU A 227 20.24 -10.85 0.94
N LEU A 228 19.86 -11.93 0.24
CA LEU A 228 19.34 -13.16 0.84
C LEU A 228 20.35 -13.82 1.77
N LEU A 229 21.63 -13.85 1.39
CA LEU A 229 22.73 -14.30 2.25
C LEU A 229 22.93 -13.37 3.45
N SER A 230 22.77 -12.05 3.29
CA SER A 230 22.83 -11.09 4.42
C SER A 230 21.74 -11.40 5.45
N ALA A 231 20.50 -11.53 5.02
CA ALA A 231 19.37 -11.86 5.91
C ALA A 231 19.56 -13.21 6.62
N LYS A 232 20.07 -14.23 5.91
CA LYS A 232 20.43 -15.51 6.53
C LYS A 232 21.49 -15.31 7.64
N ASN A 233 22.57 -14.59 7.35
CA ASN A 233 23.64 -14.34 8.33
C ASN A 233 23.12 -13.56 9.55
N VAL A 234 22.24 -12.57 9.38
CA VAL A 234 21.58 -11.86 10.50
C VAL A 234 20.72 -12.82 11.33
N GLY A 235 19.92 -13.68 10.69
CA GLY A 235 19.13 -14.71 11.39
C GLY A 235 19.97 -15.75 12.14
N GLU A 236 21.20 -16.01 11.68
CA GLU A 236 22.19 -16.84 12.37
C GLU A 236 23.14 -16.05 13.30
N ARG A 237 22.87 -14.75 13.54
CA ARG A 237 23.68 -13.81 14.36
C ARG A 237 25.15 -13.66 13.94
N GLN A 238 25.47 -13.95 12.68
CA GLN A 238 26.79 -13.77 12.08
C GLN A 238 26.93 -12.34 11.50
N TYR A 239 26.81 -11.33 12.36
CA TYR A 239 26.64 -9.94 11.95
C TYR A 239 27.83 -9.39 11.13
N GLU A 240 29.07 -9.80 11.41
CA GLU A 240 30.25 -9.39 10.64
C GLU A 240 30.27 -9.97 9.21
N ARG A 241 29.64 -11.13 9.01
CA ARG A 241 29.43 -11.72 7.67
C ARG A 241 28.30 -11.02 6.94
N ALA A 242 27.21 -10.70 7.63
CA ALA A 242 26.12 -9.89 7.08
C ALA A 242 26.62 -8.50 6.64
N ILE A 243 27.32 -7.75 7.50
CA ILE A 243 27.83 -6.40 7.18
C ILE A 243 28.76 -6.39 5.96
N LYS A 244 29.57 -7.44 5.73
CA LYS A 244 30.40 -7.55 4.52
C LYS A 244 29.56 -7.65 3.24
N LEU A 245 28.47 -8.41 3.27
CA LEU A 245 27.55 -8.58 2.15
C LEU A 245 26.64 -7.35 1.96
N LEU A 246 26.18 -6.73 3.05
CA LEU A 246 25.39 -5.49 3.01
C LEU A 246 26.16 -4.32 2.38
N ARG A 247 27.48 -4.21 2.63
CA ARG A 247 28.34 -3.21 1.95
C ARG A 247 28.42 -3.41 0.43
N GLU A 248 28.31 -4.63 -0.06
CA GLU A 248 28.24 -4.90 -1.50
C GLU A 248 26.83 -4.60 -2.04
N CYS A 249 25.78 -4.89 -1.25
CA CYS A 249 24.41 -4.45 -1.57
C CYS A 249 24.33 -2.91 -1.63
N ASP A 250 24.98 -2.18 -0.72
CA ASP A 250 25.09 -0.72 -0.72
C ASP A 250 25.78 -0.16 -1.98
N ARG A 251 26.79 -0.88 -2.49
CA ARG A 251 27.57 -0.50 -3.67
C ARG A 251 26.82 -0.71 -5.00
N MET A 252 25.86 -1.63 -5.01
CA MET A 252 25.12 -2.06 -6.20
C MET A 252 23.66 -1.57 -6.25
N SER A 253 23.07 -1.23 -5.11
CA SER A 253 21.70 -0.71 -4.98
C SER A 253 21.64 0.81 -5.20
N SER A 254 20.44 1.33 -5.49
CA SER A 254 20.23 2.77 -5.76
C SER A 254 18.74 3.11 -5.71
N THR A 255 18.38 4.22 -5.07
CA THR A 255 17.01 4.77 -5.04
C THR A 255 16.54 5.36 -6.38
N ARG A 256 17.42 5.39 -7.40
CA ARG A 256 17.08 5.74 -8.79
C ARG A 256 17.41 4.63 -9.79
N GLY A 257 17.74 3.43 -9.30
CA GLY A 257 18.04 2.28 -10.14
C GLY A 257 16.79 1.52 -10.61
N SER A 258 17.00 0.31 -11.11
CA SER A 258 15.94 -0.65 -11.44
C SER A 258 15.03 -0.97 -10.25
N PRO A 259 13.86 -1.60 -10.45
CA PRO A 259 13.00 -2.04 -9.34
C PRO A 259 13.74 -2.90 -8.32
N VAL A 260 14.67 -3.77 -8.76
CA VAL A 260 15.50 -4.59 -7.87
C VAL A 260 16.54 -3.75 -7.12
N GLN A 261 17.20 -2.80 -7.79
CA GLN A 261 18.15 -1.90 -7.11
C GLN A 261 17.48 -1.01 -6.06
N ARG A 262 16.23 -0.59 -6.29
CA ARG A 262 15.46 0.20 -5.31
C ARG A 262 14.95 -0.68 -4.17
N LEU A 263 14.40 -1.86 -4.46
CA LEU A 263 14.00 -2.86 -3.47
C LEU A 263 15.16 -3.20 -2.52
N VAL A 264 16.31 -3.58 -3.08
CA VAL A 264 17.48 -4.01 -2.30
C VAL A 264 18.04 -2.87 -1.45
N PHE A 265 17.94 -1.61 -1.88
CA PHE A 265 18.33 -0.46 -1.06
C PHE A 265 17.57 -0.43 0.27
N TYR A 266 16.23 -0.46 0.24
CA TYR A 266 15.41 -0.37 1.46
C TYR A 266 15.52 -1.62 2.35
N PHE A 267 15.61 -2.81 1.76
CA PHE A 267 15.88 -4.04 2.52
C PHE A 267 17.28 -4.05 3.16
N THR A 268 18.27 -3.41 2.53
CA THR A 268 19.63 -3.26 3.09
C THR A 268 19.62 -2.31 4.29
N GLU A 269 18.94 -1.16 4.20
CA GLU A 269 18.74 -0.27 5.36
C GLU A 269 18.03 -0.96 6.53
N ALA A 270 16.99 -1.75 6.24
CA ALA A 270 16.24 -2.48 7.26
C ALA A 270 17.06 -3.61 7.92
N LEU A 271 17.99 -4.24 7.20
CA LEU A 271 18.92 -5.22 7.77
C LEU A 271 19.98 -4.55 8.67
N TYR A 272 20.49 -3.37 8.29
CA TYR A 272 21.34 -2.58 9.20
C TYR A 272 20.59 -2.16 10.47
N GLU A 273 19.36 -1.66 10.35
CA GLU A 273 18.52 -1.31 11.51
C GLU A 273 18.27 -2.53 12.42
N LYS A 274 18.07 -3.74 11.86
CA LYS A 274 17.95 -4.96 12.66
C LYS A 274 19.23 -5.28 13.43
N ILE A 275 20.39 -5.19 12.78
CA ILE A 275 21.68 -5.49 13.41
C ILE A 275 21.89 -4.55 14.59
N ASP A 276 21.75 -3.24 14.39
CA ASP A 276 21.98 -2.23 15.44
C ASP A 276 21.01 -2.38 16.63
N ARG A 277 19.75 -2.75 16.39
CA ARG A 277 18.79 -3.11 17.45
C ARG A 277 19.21 -4.34 18.26
N GLU A 278 19.85 -5.33 17.64
CA GLU A 278 20.25 -6.58 18.30
C GLU A 278 21.65 -6.53 18.94
N THR A 279 22.54 -5.64 18.49
CA THR A 279 23.90 -5.45 19.01
C THR A 279 24.04 -4.27 19.96
N GLY A 280 23.13 -3.28 19.89
CA GLY A 280 23.29 -1.97 20.54
C GLY A 280 24.32 -1.06 19.86
N THR A 281 24.70 -1.33 18.61
CA THR A 281 25.62 -0.49 17.82
C THR A 281 24.88 0.61 17.04
N VAL A 282 25.64 1.45 16.33
CA VAL A 282 25.12 2.33 15.27
C VAL A 282 25.99 2.14 14.04
N THR A 283 25.48 1.44 13.03
CA THR A 283 26.12 1.31 11.72
C THR A 283 25.93 2.60 10.90
N PRO A 284 26.72 2.84 9.83
CA PRO A 284 26.60 4.05 9.01
C PRO A 284 25.26 4.22 8.27
N LYS A 285 24.39 3.20 8.24
CA LYS A 285 23.06 3.23 7.60
C LYS A 285 21.90 2.83 8.52
N GLY A 286 22.16 2.10 9.60
CA GLY A 286 21.19 1.94 10.70
C GLY A 286 21.07 3.26 11.45
N LEU A 287 20.32 4.19 10.87
CA LEU A 287 20.14 5.54 11.42
C LEU A 287 19.64 5.46 12.87
N GLY A 288 20.45 5.94 13.82
CA GLY A 288 20.05 6.16 15.21
C GLY A 288 18.99 7.27 15.39
N LYS A 289 18.21 7.58 14.36
CA LYS A 289 16.94 8.28 14.49
C LYS A 289 15.95 7.31 15.15
N LYS A 290 15.07 7.82 16.01
CA LYS A 290 13.85 7.06 16.34
C LYS A 290 13.13 6.76 15.04
N THR A 291 12.86 5.49 14.75
CA THR A 291 12.03 5.10 13.61
C THR A 291 10.68 5.80 13.77
N GLU A 292 10.29 6.64 12.82
CA GLU A 292 8.93 7.16 12.79
C GLU A 292 7.99 5.94 12.68
N ASP A 293 6.99 5.91 13.55
CA ASP A 293 6.03 4.81 13.63
C ASP A 293 5.45 4.56 12.22
N PRO A 294 5.44 3.33 11.68
CA PRO A 294 4.94 3.08 10.32
C PRO A 294 3.50 3.53 10.08
N LEU A 295 2.70 3.72 11.14
CA LEU A 295 1.34 4.25 11.07
C LEU A 295 1.33 5.80 11.02
N GLU A 296 2.34 6.44 11.59
CA GLU A 296 2.58 7.89 11.57
C GLU A 296 3.39 8.32 10.33
N ALA A 297 4.29 7.48 9.82
CA ALA A 297 4.98 7.66 8.55
C ALA A 297 4.01 7.65 7.34
N LEU A 298 2.76 7.21 7.55
CA LEU A 298 1.69 7.35 6.57
C LEU A 298 1.15 8.78 6.44
N LYS A 299 1.60 9.76 7.25
CA LYS A 299 0.94 11.06 7.43
C LYS A 299 1.34 12.22 6.51
N PHE A 300 1.99 11.98 5.36
CA PHE A 300 2.40 13.07 4.48
C PHE A 300 2.33 12.76 2.97
N GLN A 301 2.23 13.87 2.21
CA GLN A 301 2.05 14.02 0.77
C GLN A 301 0.76 13.42 0.18
N ASP A 302 -0.32 14.20 0.27
CA ASP A 302 -1.61 13.91 -0.42
C ASP A 302 -1.42 13.64 -1.91
N SER A 303 -0.57 14.42 -2.58
CA SER A 303 -0.24 14.25 -4.01
C SER A 303 0.20 12.83 -4.33
N THR A 304 0.93 12.17 -3.42
CA THR A 304 1.36 10.79 -3.55
C THR A 304 0.22 9.79 -3.34
N LEU A 305 -0.69 10.03 -2.37
CA LEU A 305 -1.88 9.20 -2.17
C LEU A 305 -2.90 9.33 -3.31
N ILE A 306 -2.99 10.51 -3.93
CA ILE A 306 -3.83 10.78 -5.11
C ILE A 306 -3.24 10.09 -6.34
N ALA A 307 -1.93 10.26 -6.59
CA ALA A 307 -1.20 9.54 -7.63
C ALA A 307 -1.39 8.01 -7.49
N PHE A 308 -1.22 7.47 -6.27
CA PHE A 308 -1.49 6.06 -5.96
C PHE A 308 -2.94 5.62 -6.21
N HIS A 309 -3.92 6.53 -6.19
CA HIS A 309 -5.30 6.21 -6.59
C HIS A 309 -5.50 6.31 -8.10
N CYS A 310 -4.96 7.34 -8.75
CA CYS A 310 -5.14 7.63 -10.17
C CYS A 310 -4.37 6.65 -11.07
N GLU A 311 -3.13 6.30 -10.70
CA GLU A 311 -2.19 5.55 -11.55
C GLU A 311 -2.10 4.05 -11.22
N LEU A 312 -2.50 3.61 -10.01
CA LEU A 312 -2.44 2.19 -9.63
C LEU A 312 -3.82 1.51 -9.76
N PRO A 313 -4.00 0.55 -10.68
CA PRO A 313 -5.29 -0.13 -10.88
C PRO A 313 -5.79 -0.83 -9.61
N LEU A 314 -4.87 -1.40 -8.82
CA LEU A 314 -5.15 -2.15 -7.58
C LEU A 314 -6.15 -1.44 -6.65
N ALA A 315 -5.95 -0.13 -6.43
CA ALA A 315 -6.77 0.66 -5.52
C ALA A 315 -8.09 1.16 -6.14
N GLN A 316 -8.23 1.11 -7.47
CA GLN A 316 -9.51 1.36 -8.14
C GLN A 316 -10.34 0.07 -8.21
N ILE A 317 -9.74 -1.06 -8.55
CA ILE A 317 -10.41 -2.36 -8.68
C ILE A 317 -11.14 -2.73 -7.39
N THR A 318 -10.46 -2.70 -6.24
CA THR A 318 -11.07 -3.07 -4.96
C THR A 318 -12.24 -2.17 -4.59
N ARG A 319 -12.15 -0.86 -4.89
CA ARG A 319 -13.23 0.10 -4.64
C ARG A 319 -14.42 -0.14 -5.55
N PHE A 320 -14.25 -0.18 -6.88
CA PHE A 320 -15.37 -0.32 -7.81
C PHE A 320 -16.06 -1.69 -7.70
N ALA A 321 -15.31 -2.79 -7.62
CA ALA A 321 -15.88 -4.12 -7.42
C ALA A 321 -16.51 -4.30 -6.02
N GLY A 322 -15.96 -3.65 -4.99
CA GLY A 322 -16.51 -3.64 -3.63
C GLY A 322 -17.76 -2.77 -3.49
N THR A 323 -17.84 -1.61 -4.17
CA THR A 323 -19.04 -0.79 -4.29
C THR A 323 -20.17 -1.58 -4.95
N GLN A 324 -19.88 -2.24 -6.08
CA GLN A 324 -20.85 -3.08 -6.79
C GLN A 324 -21.43 -4.18 -5.88
N ALA A 325 -20.57 -4.89 -5.13
CA ALA A 325 -21.00 -5.90 -4.17
C ALA A 325 -21.84 -5.32 -3.02
N LEU A 326 -21.51 -4.13 -2.51
CA LEU A 326 -22.30 -3.46 -1.46
C LEU A 326 -23.68 -3.05 -1.99
N VAL A 327 -23.73 -2.41 -3.17
CA VAL A 327 -24.97 -1.93 -3.81
C VAL A 327 -25.96 -3.07 -4.06
N GLU A 328 -25.49 -4.22 -4.54
CA GLU A 328 -26.30 -5.43 -4.68
C GLU A 328 -26.90 -5.90 -3.34
N HIS A 329 -26.09 -5.90 -2.27
CA HIS A 329 -26.56 -6.29 -0.94
C HIS A 329 -27.58 -5.31 -0.34
N VAL A 330 -27.73 -4.08 -0.86
CA VAL A 330 -28.73 -3.09 -0.41
C VAL A 330 -29.78 -2.72 -1.47
N ALA A 331 -29.88 -3.48 -2.57
CA ALA A 331 -30.75 -3.15 -3.71
C ALA A 331 -32.26 -3.09 -3.39
N GLU A 332 -32.71 -3.75 -2.33
CA GLU A 332 -34.09 -3.69 -1.83
C GLU A 332 -34.34 -2.49 -0.91
N ALA A 333 -33.30 -1.95 -0.28
CA ALA A 333 -33.39 -1.00 0.82
C ALA A 333 -33.34 0.45 0.34
N ARG A 334 -34.13 1.33 0.98
CA ARG A 334 -34.21 2.77 0.67
C ARG A 334 -33.55 3.68 1.69
N LYS A 335 -33.51 3.25 2.96
CA LYS A 335 -32.62 3.80 3.96
C LYS A 335 -31.40 2.88 4.08
N VAL A 336 -30.20 3.42 3.93
CA VAL A 336 -28.94 2.64 3.93
C VAL A 336 -27.96 3.25 4.91
N HIS A 337 -27.39 2.42 5.79
CA HIS A 337 -26.37 2.82 6.76
C HIS A 337 -25.04 2.16 6.41
N ILE A 338 -24.01 2.97 6.18
CA ILE A 338 -22.64 2.50 5.92
C ILE A 338 -21.79 2.88 7.13
N ILE A 339 -21.22 1.86 7.77
CA ILE A 339 -20.23 2.02 8.83
C ILE A 339 -18.84 1.82 8.21
N ASP A 340 -18.08 2.91 8.07
CA ASP A 340 -16.72 2.87 7.55
C ASP A 340 -15.74 2.83 8.73
N LEU A 341 -14.92 1.77 8.80
CA LEU A 341 -13.95 1.61 9.87
C LEU A 341 -12.71 2.51 9.72
N GLN A 342 -12.48 3.10 8.53
CA GLN A 342 -11.36 4.01 8.25
C GLN A 342 -11.55 4.81 6.94
N ILE A 343 -12.37 5.87 7.00
CA ILE A 343 -12.86 6.65 5.83
C ILE A 343 -11.77 7.17 4.86
N ARG A 344 -10.55 7.43 5.35
CA ARG A 344 -9.45 8.05 4.57
C ARG A 344 -9.95 9.33 3.86
N ASN A 345 -9.53 9.58 2.63
CA ASN A 345 -9.98 10.73 1.84
C ASN A 345 -11.45 10.68 1.37
N GLY A 346 -12.25 9.70 1.79
CA GLY A 346 -13.68 9.59 1.48
C GLY A 346 -14.01 9.21 0.02
N ILE A 347 -13.02 8.97 -0.84
CA ILE A 347 -13.27 8.71 -2.28
C ILE A 347 -14.05 7.41 -2.54
N TYR A 348 -13.98 6.42 -1.62
CA TYR A 348 -14.88 5.27 -1.70
C TYR A 348 -16.35 5.68 -1.58
N CYS A 349 -16.65 6.61 -0.68
CA CYS A 349 -18.00 7.09 -0.41
C CYS A 349 -18.58 7.93 -1.55
N THR A 350 -17.77 8.70 -2.30
CA THR A 350 -18.27 9.42 -3.48
C THR A 350 -18.65 8.46 -4.61
N ILE A 351 -17.81 7.44 -4.89
CA ILE A 351 -18.12 6.36 -5.85
C ILE A 351 -19.42 5.63 -5.45
N LEU A 352 -19.57 5.30 -4.16
CA LEU A 352 -20.76 4.63 -3.63
C LEU A 352 -22.01 5.52 -3.65
N MET A 353 -21.91 6.81 -3.37
CA MET A 353 -23.01 7.76 -3.53
C MET A 353 -23.50 7.83 -4.98
N GLN A 354 -22.59 7.86 -5.97
CA GLN A 354 -22.96 7.83 -7.40
C GLN A 354 -23.62 6.51 -7.80
N ALA A 355 -23.12 5.38 -7.29
CA ALA A 355 -23.71 4.05 -7.53
C ALA A 355 -25.10 3.89 -6.91
N LEU A 356 -25.38 4.59 -5.80
CA LEU A 356 -26.68 4.60 -5.14
C LEU A 356 -27.64 5.64 -5.72
N SER A 357 -27.17 6.80 -6.20
CA SER A 357 -28.02 7.86 -6.79
C SER A 357 -28.54 7.51 -8.19
N THR A 358 -27.96 6.50 -8.83
CA THR A 358 -28.38 6.01 -10.16
C THR A 358 -29.43 4.89 -10.10
N ARG A 359 -29.87 4.49 -8.89
CA ARG A 359 -30.92 3.47 -8.69
C ARG A 359 -32.30 3.99 -9.08
N PHE A 360 -32.86 3.43 -10.16
CA PHE A 360 -34.26 3.66 -10.55
C PHE A 360 -35.23 2.87 -9.64
N GLU A 361 -34.94 1.58 -9.41
CA GLU A 361 -35.71 0.77 -8.46
C GLU A 361 -35.23 0.97 -7.03
N ASN A 362 -36.19 1.17 -6.12
CA ASN A 362 -35.97 1.54 -4.72
C ASN A 362 -34.95 2.69 -4.57
N PRO A 363 -35.31 3.93 -4.97
CA PRO A 363 -34.44 5.09 -4.79
C PRO A 363 -34.13 5.33 -3.31
N ILE A 364 -32.99 5.96 -3.03
CA ILE A 364 -32.53 6.22 -1.68
C ILE A 364 -33.34 7.37 -1.05
N GLU A 365 -34.10 7.01 0.00
CA GLU A 365 -34.82 7.94 0.87
C GLU A 365 -33.87 8.53 1.94
N HIS A 366 -32.85 7.78 2.37
CA HIS A 366 -31.78 8.30 3.24
C HIS A 366 -30.47 7.50 3.13
N LEU A 367 -29.34 8.20 3.06
CA LEU A 367 -28.00 7.61 3.19
C LEU A 367 -27.32 8.09 4.47
N ARG A 368 -27.12 7.18 5.42
CA ARG A 368 -26.37 7.42 6.65
C ARG A 368 -24.95 6.89 6.50
N MET A 369 -23.95 7.70 6.77
CA MET A 369 -22.56 7.27 6.95
C MET A 369 -22.14 7.44 8.39
N THR A 370 -21.37 6.50 8.92
CA THR A 370 -20.82 6.57 10.27
C THR A 370 -19.38 6.09 10.25
N VAL A 371 -18.47 6.99 10.62
CA VAL A 371 -17.03 6.73 10.57
C VAL A 371 -16.50 6.43 11.96
N VAL A 372 -15.71 5.36 12.09
CA VAL A 372 -14.93 5.08 13.30
C VAL A 372 -13.58 5.81 13.22
N GLY A 373 -13.17 6.46 14.31
CA GLY A 373 -11.86 7.09 14.42
C GLY A 373 -11.32 7.08 15.84
N THR A 374 -10.02 6.83 16.01
CA THR A 374 -9.34 7.00 17.32
C THR A 374 -8.59 8.31 17.46
N LYS A 375 -8.25 8.98 16.34
CA LYS A 375 -7.51 10.24 16.29
C LYS A 375 -8.02 11.12 15.15
N SER A 376 -7.54 12.36 15.08
CA SER A 376 -7.72 13.26 13.92
C SER A 376 -9.19 13.58 13.57
N LYS A 377 -10.01 13.88 14.58
CA LYS A 377 -11.44 14.18 14.43
C LYS A 377 -11.71 15.29 13.41
N GLU A 378 -10.88 16.32 13.40
CA GLU A 378 -10.97 17.50 12.54
C GLU A 378 -10.83 17.13 11.04
N LYS A 379 -9.96 16.17 10.75
CA LYS A 379 -9.74 15.59 9.41
C LYS A 379 -10.94 14.75 8.95
N ILE A 380 -11.52 13.97 9.87
CA ILE A 380 -12.75 13.20 9.62
C ILE A 380 -13.94 14.15 9.38
N GLU A 381 -14.07 15.22 10.17
CA GLU A 381 -15.09 16.26 9.96
C GLU A 381 -14.90 17.02 8.65
N ALA A 382 -13.67 17.30 8.22
CA ALA A 382 -13.39 17.89 6.91
C ALA A 382 -13.87 17.00 5.77
N THR A 383 -13.58 15.69 5.84
CA THR A 383 -14.08 14.71 4.89
C THR A 383 -15.61 14.56 4.95
N GLY A 384 -16.21 14.61 6.14
CA GLY A 384 -17.66 14.66 6.33
C GLY A 384 -18.34 15.87 5.68
N ARG A 385 -17.73 17.06 5.78
CA ARG A 385 -18.18 18.27 5.07
C ARG A 385 -18.10 18.08 3.54
N ARG A 386 -16.96 17.60 3.02
CA ARG A 386 -16.79 17.28 1.58
C ARG A 386 -17.87 16.31 1.07
N LEU A 387 -18.11 15.22 1.79
CA LEU A 387 -19.13 14.22 1.46
C LEU A 387 -20.56 14.77 1.56
N THR A 388 -20.84 15.67 2.50
CA THR A 388 -22.15 16.34 2.62
C THR A 388 -22.43 17.24 1.41
N SER A 389 -21.46 18.04 0.98
CA SER A 389 -21.59 18.86 -0.24
C SER A 389 -21.71 18.03 -1.52
N PHE A 390 -21.07 16.85 -1.56
CA PHE A 390 -21.20 15.92 -2.69
C PHE A 390 -22.56 15.21 -2.73
N ALA A 391 -23.10 14.80 -1.57
CA ALA A 391 -24.47 14.27 -1.50
C ALA A 391 -25.52 15.33 -1.92
N GLN A 392 -25.30 16.60 -1.54
CA GLN A 392 -26.14 17.72 -1.98
C GLN A 392 -26.13 17.92 -3.50
N SER A 393 -24.98 17.80 -4.18
CA SER A 393 -24.93 17.93 -5.65
C SER A 393 -25.61 16.77 -6.39
N LEU A 394 -25.78 15.62 -5.73
CA LEU A 394 -26.58 14.48 -6.20
C LEU A 394 -28.06 14.54 -5.77
N ASN A 395 -28.50 15.59 -5.07
CA ASN A 395 -29.82 15.70 -4.41
C ASN A 395 -30.15 14.53 -3.45
N MET A 396 -29.13 13.89 -2.88
CA MET A 396 -29.27 12.71 -2.01
C MET A 396 -29.46 13.12 -0.54
N PRO A 397 -30.55 12.71 0.14
CA PRO A 397 -30.72 12.94 1.57
C PRO A 397 -29.65 12.17 2.36
N PHE A 398 -28.83 12.89 3.11
CA PHE A 398 -27.59 12.35 3.69
C PHE A 398 -27.40 12.75 5.15
N SER A 399 -26.67 11.92 5.92
CA SER A 399 -26.18 12.28 7.25
C SER A 399 -24.86 11.59 7.56
N PHE A 400 -23.94 12.32 8.20
CA PHE A 400 -22.59 11.88 8.52
C PHE A 400 -22.36 11.94 10.03
N ASN A 401 -22.18 10.78 10.65
CA ASN A 401 -21.83 10.64 12.07
C ASN A 401 -20.35 10.25 12.22
N ILE A 402 -19.76 10.62 13.36
CA ILE A 402 -18.41 10.19 13.75
C ILE A 402 -18.50 9.50 15.11
N VAL A 403 -18.04 8.24 15.16
CA VAL A 403 -17.78 7.51 16.39
C VAL A 403 -16.31 7.67 16.74
N MET A 404 -16.03 8.65 17.60
CA MET A 404 -14.71 8.79 18.23
C MET A 404 -14.64 7.87 19.46
N ALA A 405 -13.52 7.16 19.60
CA ALA A 405 -13.21 6.36 20.78
C ALA A 405 -11.70 6.46 21.07
N GLU A 406 -11.27 6.56 22.32
CA GLU A 406 -9.85 6.62 22.65
C GLU A 406 -9.19 5.25 22.42
N ASP A 407 -9.89 4.19 22.83
CA ASP A 407 -9.57 2.81 22.55
C ASP A 407 -10.61 2.15 21.63
N ILE A 408 -10.17 1.19 20.81
CA ILE A 408 -11.05 0.24 20.12
C ILE A 408 -11.91 -0.54 21.13
N LEU A 409 -11.41 -0.78 22.34
CA LEU A 409 -12.14 -1.43 23.43
C LEU A 409 -13.34 -0.61 23.97
N ASP A 410 -13.35 0.71 23.79
CA ASP A 410 -14.48 1.56 24.22
C ASP A 410 -15.68 1.47 23.27
N LEU A 411 -15.46 0.96 22.05
CA LEU A 411 -16.50 0.82 21.04
C LEU A 411 -17.60 -0.15 21.51
N ASN A 412 -18.84 0.29 21.35
CA ASN A 412 -20.05 -0.47 21.67
C ASN A 412 -21.15 -0.11 20.67
N LYS A 413 -22.22 -0.92 20.62
CA LYS A 413 -23.31 -0.80 19.63
C LYS A 413 -23.98 0.58 19.65
N ASP A 414 -24.17 1.15 20.82
CA ASP A 414 -25.06 2.30 21.02
C ASP A 414 -24.47 3.61 20.45
N LEU A 415 -23.13 3.68 20.36
CA LEU A 415 -22.40 4.79 19.71
C LEU A 415 -22.79 4.95 18.23
N PHE A 416 -23.13 3.86 17.54
CA PHE A 416 -23.41 3.87 16.10
C PHE A 416 -24.80 4.39 15.73
N ARG A 417 -25.69 4.61 16.71
CA ARG A 417 -27.06 5.13 16.51
C ARG A 417 -27.82 4.40 15.41
N LEU A 418 -27.85 3.08 15.52
CA LEU A 418 -28.53 2.21 14.56
C LEU A 418 -30.05 2.46 14.56
N ASP A 419 -30.68 2.18 13.44
CA ASP A 419 -32.09 2.40 13.16
C ASP A 419 -32.61 1.12 12.48
N ASP A 420 -33.66 0.50 13.02
CA ASP A 420 -34.14 -0.82 12.55
C ASP A 420 -34.76 -0.76 11.14
N ASP A 421 -35.07 0.44 10.63
CA ASP A 421 -35.48 0.67 9.24
C ASP A 421 -34.28 0.72 8.24
N GLU A 422 -33.02 0.74 8.72
CA GLU A 422 -31.84 0.93 7.87
C GLU A 422 -31.14 -0.37 7.48
N ALA A 423 -30.81 -0.53 6.19
CA ALA A 423 -29.92 -1.60 5.75
C ALA A 423 -28.47 -1.26 6.12
N ILE A 424 -28.02 -1.78 7.26
CA ILE A 424 -26.67 -1.57 7.79
C ILE A 424 -25.65 -2.42 7.03
N THR A 425 -24.55 -1.79 6.64
CA THR A 425 -23.39 -2.38 5.96
C THR A 425 -22.09 -1.88 6.58
N ILE A 426 -21.01 -2.64 6.44
CA ILE A 426 -19.68 -2.25 6.94
C ILE A 426 -18.67 -2.24 5.80
N TYR A 427 -17.85 -1.19 5.74
CA TYR A 427 -16.69 -1.12 4.86
C TYR A 427 -15.39 -1.18 5.69
N ALA A 428 -14.56 -2.17 5.39
CA ALA A 428 -13.35 -2.51 6.14
C ALA A 428 -12.16 -2.70 5.19
N ALA A 429 -11.65 -1.59 4.65
CA ALA A 429 -10.53 -1.59 3.70
C ALA A 429 -9.20 -1.25 4.37
N TYR A 430 -8.29 -2.22 4.41
CA TYR A 430 -6.93 -2.13 4.93
C TYR A 430 -6.84 -1.77 6.43
N THR A 431 -7.96 -1.87 7.15
CA THR A 431 -8.13 -1.42 8.54
C THR A 431 -7.74 -2.50 9.55
N LEU A 432 -8.23 -3.73 9.36
CA LEU A 432 -8.14 -4.76 10.40
C LEU A 432 -6.70 -5.26 10.61
N LYS A 433 -5.82 -5.20 9.58
CA LYS A 433 -4.40 -5.56 9.74
C LYS A 433 -3.67 -4.83 10.87
N ALA A 434 -4.08 -3.59 11.18
CA ALA A 434 -3.46 -2.78 12.24
C ALA A 434 -3.63 -3.44 13.63
N MET A 435 -4.72 -4.17 13.83
CA MET A 435 -5.06 -4.82 15.10
C MET A 435 -4.56 -6.26 15.19
N ILE A 436 -3.83 -6.81 14.20
CA ILE A 436 -3.21 -8.14 14.31
C ILE A 436 -2.18 -8.20 15.45
N GLY A 437 -1.56 -7.07 15.81
CA GLY A 437 -0.69 -6.96 16.98
C GLY A 437 -1.44 -6.93 18.33
N CYS A 438 -2.74 -6.62 18.31
CA CYS A 438 -3.58 -6.43 19.50
C CYS A 438 -4.84 -7.32 19.37
N PRO A 439 -4.72 -8.64 19.61
CA PRO A 439 -5.80 -9.59 19.35
C PRO A 439 -7.04 -9.33 20.19
N ASP A 440 -6.88 -8.77 21.39
CA ASP A 440 -7.93 -8.27 22.27
C ASP A 440 -8.83 -7.23 21.56
N ARG A 441 -8.21 -6.22 20.93
CA ARG A 441 -8.87 -5.14 20.18
C ARG A 441 -9.50 -5.66 18.90
N LEU A 442 -8.81 -6.52 18.16
CA LEU A 442 -9.33 -7.13 16.93
C LEU A 442 -10.56 -8.00 17.22
N GLU A 443 -10.51 -8.83 18.26
CA GLU A 443 -11.67 -9.61 18.67
C GLU A 443 -12.81 -8.73 19.21
N HIS A 444 -12.51 -7.66 19.95
CA HIS A 444 -13.53 -6.72 20.41
C HIS A 444 -14.24 -6.03 19.26
N MET A 445 -13.50 -5.55 18.25
CA MET A 445 -14.07 -5.03 17.00
C MET A 445 -15.01 -6.06 16.34
N MET A 446 -14.63 -7.34 16.28
CA MET A 446 -15.51 -8.39 15.74
C MET A 446 -16.76 -8.65 16.61
N ARG A 447 -16.67 -8.50 17.94
CA ARG A 447 -17.84 -8.55 18.83
C ARG A 447 -18.78 -7.38 18.56
N VAL A 448 -18.26 -6.16 18.42
CA VAL A 448 -19.04 -4.96 18.07
C VAL A 448 -19.74 -5.13 16.72
N ILE A 449 -19.00 -5.55 15.68
CA ILE A 449 -19.53 -5.88 14.34
C ILE A 449 -20.66 -6.92 14.43
N ARG A 450 -20.53 -7.94 15.29
CA ARG A 450 -21.58 -8.94 15.52
C ARG A 450 -22.80 -8.39 16.26
N THR A 451 -22.65 -7.43 17.18
CA THR A 451 -23.80 -6.77 17.84
C THR A 451 -24.54 -5.79 16.94
N ILE A 452 -23.84 -5.21 15.95
CA ILE A 452 -24.42 -4.39 14.88
C ILE A 452 -25.23 -5.27 13.91
N ASN A 453 -24.75 -6.50 13.62
CA ASN A 453 -25.37 -7.46 12.70
C ASN A 453 -25.66 -6.88 11.28
N PRO A 454 -24.63 -6.40 10.56
CA PRO A 454 -24.79 -5.84 9.21
C PRO A 454 -25.22 -6.89 8.19
N ARG A 455 -25.95 -6.44 7.16
CA ARG A 455 -26.38 -7.26 6.02
C ARG A 455 -25.21 -7.70 5.12
N VAL A 456 -24.15 -6.89 5.05
CA VAL A 456 -22.83 -7.29 4.50
C VAL A 456 -21.68 -6.47 5.12
N MET A 457 -20.51 -7.09 5.26
CA MET A 457 -19.23 -6.43 5.44
C MET A 457 -18.38 -6.63 4.18
N ILE A 458 -17.99 -5.53 3.52
CA ILE A 458 -17.01 -5.55 2.44
C ILE A 458 -15.62 -5.42 3.05
N PHE A 459 -14.76 -6.41 2.81
CA PHE A 459 -13.41 -6.51 3.36
C PHE A 459 -12.37 -6.46 2.24
N THR A 460 -11.38 -5.58 2.38
CA THR A 460 -10.25 -5.46 1.45
C THR A 460 -8.94 -5.46 2.23
N GLU A 461 -7.98 -6.31 1.88
CA GLU A 461 -6.72 -6.39 2.64
C GLU A 461 -5.52 -6.84 1.78
N ILE A 462 -4.30 -6.52 2.24
CA ILE A 462 -3.04 -6.91 1.60
C ILE A 462 -2.85 -8.44 1.69
N GLU A 463 -2.61 -9.08 0.54
CA GLU A 463 -2.38 -10.53 0.46
C GLU A 463 -0.87 -10.83 0.56
N ALA A 464 -0.36 -10.84 1.80
CA ALA A 464 1.03 -11.18 2.12
C ALA A 464 1.13 -11.89 3.48
N ASN A 465 2.13 -12.74 3.68
CA ASN A 465 2.29 -13.58 4.88
C ASN A 465 3.47 -13.14 5.78
N CYS A 466 3.62 -11.84 5.99
CA CYS A 466 4.76 -11.23 6.68
C CYS A 466 4.76 -11.39 8.22
N ASN A 467 3.90 -12.23 8.81
CA ASN A 467 3.74 -12.33 10.27
C ASN A 467 4.41 -13.57 10.94
N SER A 468 5.23 -14.35 10.22
CA SER A 468 5.94 -15.51 10.80
C SER A 468 6.75 -15.14 12.06
N PRO A 469 6.80 -15.99 13.10
CA PRO A 469 7.73 -15.79 14.22
C PRO A 469 9.20 -15.98 13.82
N ILE A 470 9.47 -16.65 12.69
CA ILE A 470 10.83 -16.87 12.18
C ILE A 470 11.23 -15.69 11.30
N PHE A 471 12.25 -14.95 11.71
CA PHE A 471 12.75 -13.76 11.01
C PHE A 471 13.04 -13.99 9.52
N VAL A 472 13.80 -15.05 9.18
CA VAL A 472 14.19 -15.32 7.78
C VAL A 472 12.97 -15.66 6.91
N ASP A 473 11.96 -16.34 7.48
CA ASP A 473 10.70 -16.60 6.79
C ASP A 473 9.94 -15.29 6.49
N ARG A 474 9.83 -14.37 7.47
CA ARG A 474 9.25 -13.03 7.23
C ARG A 474 10.01 -12.27 6.16
N PHE A 475 11.34 -12.31 6.21
CA PHE A 475 12.21 -11.60 5.29
C PHE A 475 11.98 -12.05 3.85
N VAL A 476 11.89 -13.37 3.63
CA VAL A 476 11.64 -13.94 2.30
C VAL A 476 10.22 -13.58 1.81
N GLU A 477 9.17 -13.80 2.60
CA GLU A 477 7.78 -13.44 2.22
C GLU A 477 7.68 -11.94 1.85
N ALA A 478 8.31 -11.07 2.65
CA ALA A 478 8.34 -9.63 2.38
C ALA A 478 9.13 -9.29 1.10
N LEU A 479 10.28 -9.93 0.87
CA LEU A 479 11.10 -9.66 -0.31
C LEU A 479 10.35 -10.00 -1.61
N PHE A 480 9.58 -11.09 -1.64
CA PHE A 480 8.75 -11.44 -2.80
C PHE A 480 7.57 -10.47 -2.97
N TYR A 481 6.82 -10.19 -1.90
CA TYR A 481 5.69 -9.26 -1.95
C TYR A 481 6.11 -7.85 -2.41
N TYR A 482 7.13 -7.26 -1.77
CA TYR A 482 7.64 -5.96 -2.20
C TYR A 482 8.38 -6.05 -3.54
N GLY A 483 8.99 -7.17 -3.91
CA GLY A 483 9.56 -7.37 -5.25
C GLY A 483 8.51 -7.20 -6.35
N ALA A 484 7.36 -7.85 -6.20
CA ALA A 484 6.21 -7.65 -7.10
C ALA A 484 5.66 -6.22 -7.02
N PHE A 485 5.55 -5.62 -5.83
CA PHE A 485 5.03 -4.26 -5.68
C PHE A 485 5.94 -3.18 -6.30
N PHE A 486 7.27 -3.29 -6.15
CA PHE A 486 8.25 -2.36 -6.75
C PHE A 486 8.27 -2.45 -8.28
N ASP A 487 8.04 -3.64 -8.85
CA ASP A 487 7.85 -3.81 -10.30
C ASP A 487 6.50 -3.23 -10.75
N PHE A 488 5.41 -3.48 -10.01
CA PHE A 488 4.08 -2.91 -10.26
C PHE A 488 4.11 -1.37 -10.34
N ILE A 489 4.61 -0.67 -9.32
CA ILE A 489 4.67 0.80 -9.34
C ILE A 489 5.66 1.34 -10.38
N ALA A 490 6.71 0.60 -10.74
CA ALA A 490 7.64 1.02 -11.80
C ALA A 490 7.01 0.96 -13.21
N ASN A 491 6.03 0.09 -13.42
CA ASN A 491 5.34 -0.03 -14.71
C ASN A 491 4.13 0.90 -14.80
N CYS A 492 3.37 1.08 -13.71
CA CYS A 492 2.18 1.94 -13.70
C CYS A 492 2.52 3.43 -13.47
N MET A 493 3.45 3.77 -12.57
CA MET A 493 3.91 5.14 -12.29
C MET A 493 5.25 5.42 -12.96
N LYS A 494 5.38 5.04 -14.23
CA LYS A 494 6.63 5.20 -15.01
C LYS A 494 6.96 6.68 -15.27
N ASP A 495 5.93 7.51 -15.44
CA ASP A 495 6.04 8.92 -15.82
C ASP A 495 6.05 9.86 -14.59
N ASP A 496 5.46 9.45 -13.44
CA ASP A 496 5.58 10.16 -12.16
C ASP A 496 6.71 9.57 -11.28
N GLU A 497 7.96 9.90 -11.64
CA GLU A 497 9.14 9.61 -10.81
C GLU A 497 9.05 10.19 -9.38
N LYS A 498 8.29 11.29 -9.17
CA LYS A 498 8.26 12.00 -7.89
C LYS A 498 7.43 11.21 -6.89
N ASN A 499 6.13 11.07 -7.14
CA ASN A 499 5.23 10.39 -6.22
C ASN A 499 5.59 8.90 -6.09
N ARG A 500 6.09 8.26 -7.15
CA ARG A 500 6.66 6.90 -7.05
C ARG A 500 7.82 6.84 -6.04
N ARG A 501 8.78 7.77 -6.10
CA ARG A 501 9.93 7.80 -5.15
C ARG A 501 9.53 8.20 -3.74
N ASP A 502 8.58 9.11 -3.58
CA ASP A 502 8.07 9.53 -2.27
C ASP A 502 7.36 8.37 -1.57
N ALA A 503 6.58 7.56 -2.28
CA ALA A 503 5.97 6.35 -1.74
C ALA A 503 6.97 5.23 -1.40
N GLU A 504 7.96 5.01 -2.28
CA GLU A 504 9.06 4.04 -2.04
C GLU A 504 9.85 4.41 -0.77
N SER A 505 10.24 5.68 -0.65
CA SER A 505 11.06 6.17 0.47
C SER A 505 10.30 6.33 1.78
N THR A 506 8.99 6.55 1.74
CA THR A 506 8.16 6.79 2.93
C THR A 506 7.40 5.54 3.35
N TYR A 507 6.37 5.13 2.59
CA TYR A 507 5.46 4.06 2.99
C TYR A 507 6.13 2.68 2.91
N PHE A 508 6.88 2.40 1.84
CA PHE A 508 7.48 1.08 1.64
C PHE A 508 8.71 0.89 2.53
N SER A 509 9.62 1.86 2.58
CA SER A 509 10.76 1.88 3.53
C SER A 509 10.31 1.61 4.97
N SER A 510 9.34 2.36 5.50
CA SER A 510 8.86 2.21 6.88
C SER A 510 8.19 0.85 7.14
N SER A 511 7.44 0.33 6.15
CA SER A 511 6.81 -0.99 6.26
C SER A 511 7.85 -2.13 6.23
N ILE A 512 8.82 -2.05 5.32
CA ILE A 512 9.93 -3.02 5.21
C ILE A 512 10.76 -3.01 6.49
N ARG A 513 11.17 -1.82 6.97
CA ARG A 513 11.88 -1.64 8.25
C ARG A 513 11.13 -2.28 9.41
N ASN A 514 9.82 -2.10 9.52
CA ASN A 514 9.06 -2.68 10.62
C ASN A 514 8.88 -4.21 10.53
N ILE A 515 8.70 -4.78 9.33
CA ILE A 515 8.63 -6.24 9.14
C ILE A 515 9.99 -6.90 9.44
N VAL A 516 11.08 -6.27 9.02
CA VAL A 516 12.45 -6.82 9.10
C VAL A 516 13.07 -6.55 10.47
N ALA A 517 13.17 -5.28 10.88
CA ALA A 517 14.00 -4.85 12.01
C ALA A 517 13.30 -4.90 13.37
N ALA A 518 11.99 -4.63 13.43
CA ALA A 518 11.24 -4.67 14.68
C ALA A 518 10.83 -6.09 15.08
N GLU A 519 10.66 -6.31 16.38
CA GLU A 519 10.12 -7.52 17.00
C GLU A 519 9.18 -7.11 18.15
N GLY A 520 8.61 -8.07 18.89
CA GLY A 520 7.77 -7.76 20.06
C GLY A 520 6.56 -6.88 19.70
N GLU A 521 6.21 -5.94 20.56
CA GLU A 521 5.10 -4.98 20.35
C GLU A 521 5.44 -3.92 19.28
N GLU A 522 6.73 -3.57 19.09
CA GLU A 522 7.17 -2.58 18.10
C GLU A 522 6.88 -3.01 16.65
N ARG A 523 6.80 -4.32 16.38
CA ARG A 523 6.38 -4.82 15.06
C ARG A 523 4.87 -4.67 14.89
N LYS A 524 4.43 -3.49 14.45
CA LYS A 524 3.03 -3.17 14.10
C LYS A 524 2.58 -3.79 12.77
N ILE A 525 3.47 -3.89 11.77
CA ILE A 525 3.14 -4.40 10.44
C ILE A 525 3.18 -5.93 10.42
N ARG A 526 2.01 -6.55 10.20
CA ARG A 526 1.78 -8.00 10.41
C ARG A 526 0.86 -8.62 9.35
N HIS A 527 1.13 -8.40 8.06
CA HIS A 527 0.30 -8.96 6.99
C HIS A 527 0.13 -10.48 7.12
N VAL A 528 -1.11 -10.94 6.92
CA VAL A 528 -1.50 -12.36 6.85
C VAL A 528 -2.40 -12.57 5.64
N SER A 529 -2.28 -13.75 5.02
CA SER A 529 -3.10 -14.17 3.87
C SER A 529 -4.59 -14.28 4.20
N MET A 530 -5.45 -14.19 3.19
CA MET A 530 -6.91 -14.38 3.25
C MET A 530 -7.31 -15.69 3.94
N ARG A 531 -6.51 -16.76 3.84
CA ARG A 531 -6.71 -18.01 4.61
C ARG A 531 -6.79 -17.78 6.13
N VAL A 532 -5.96 -16.89 6.68
CA VAL A 532 -5.92 -16.58 8.11
C VAL A 532 -7.12 -15.73 8.51
N TRP A 533 -7.46 -14.72 7.70
CA TRP A 533 -8.67 -13.90 7.89
C TRP A 533 -9.95 -14.74 7.85
N ARG A 534 -10.09 -15.65 6.88
CA ARG A 534 -11.19 -16.60 6.75
C ARG A 534 -11.35 -17.48 7.99
N ALA A 535 -10.25 -18.04 8.49
CA ALA A 535 -10.25 -18.82 9.74
C ALA A 535 -10.61 -17.96 10.97
N PHE A 536 -10.16 -16.71 11.03
CA PHE A 536 -10.49 -15.78 12.10
C PHE A 536 -11.97 -15.37 12.09
N PHE A 537 -12.51 -14.94 10.94
CA PHE A 537 -13.92 -14.55 10.79
C PHE A 537 -14.89 -15.70 11.06
N ALA A 538 -14.53 -16.94 10.70
CA ALA A 538 -15.33 -18.13 11.02
C ALA A 538 -15.56 -18.31 12.53
N ARG A 539 -14.58 -17.96 13.39
CA ARG A 539 -14.73 -18.00 14.86
C ARG A 539 -15.87 -17.10 15.37
N PHE A 540 -16.14 -16.01 14.64
CA PHE A 540 -17.20 -15.05 14.96
C PHE A 540 -18.54 -15.38 14.28
N GLY A 541 -18.60 -16.44 13.48
CA GLY A 541 -19.81 -16.87 12.77
C GLY A 541 -20.09 -16.10 11.48
N LEU A 542 -19.08 -15.41 10.91
CA LEU A 542 -19.21 -14.87 9.55
C LEU A 542 -18.92 -15.96 8.51
N VAL A 543 -19.62 -15.87 7.39
CA VAL A 543 -19.43 -16.68 6.19
C VAL A 543 -19.19 -15.78 4.97
N GLU A 544 -18.38 -16.30 4.06
CA GLU A 544 -17.98 -15.60 2.84
C GLU A 544 -19.10 -15.64 1.79
N VAL A 545 -19.32 -14.51 1.13
CA VAL A 545 -20.36 -14.30 0.11
C VAL A 545 -19.70 -14.10 -1.25
N ASP A 546 -20.34 -14.65 -2.28
CA ASP A 546 -19.86 -14.64 -3.65
C ASP A 546 -19.86 -13.20 -4.21
N LEU A 547 -18.74 -12.77 -4.78
CA LEU A 547 -18.70 -11.55 -5.59
C LEU A 547 -19.40 -11.82 -6.93
N SER A 548 -20.27 -10.92 -7.35
CA SER A 548 -21.07 -11.11 -8.56
C SER A 548 -20.25 -11.00 -9.85
N MET A 549 -20.83 -11.49 -10.95
CA MET A 549 -20.30 -11.22 -12.29
C MET A 549 -20.24 -9.71 -12.60
N SER A 550 -21.11 -8.90 -11.98
CA SER A 550 -21.06 -7.44 -12.08
C SER A 550 -19.83 -6.88 -11.35
N SER A 551 -19.49 -7.35 -10.15
CA SER A 551 -18.27 -6.96 -9.43
C SER A 551 -17.02 -7.34 -10.24
N MET A 552 -17.00 -8.52 -10.83
CA MET A 552 -15.94 -8.95 -11.74
C MET A 552 -15.89 -8.11 -13.03
N TYR A 553 -17.04 -7.68 -13.55
CA TYR A 553 -17.12 -6.79 -14.70
C TYR A 553 -16.55 -5.39 -14.38
N GLN A 554 -16.87 -4.81 -13.22
CA GLN A 554 -16.24 -3.56 -12.75
C GLN A 554 -14.71 -3.70 -12.65
N ALA A 555 -14.23 -4.78 -12.05
CA ALA A 555 -12.80 -5.06 -11.93
C ALA A 555 -12.10 -5.08 -13.31
N ASN A 556 -12.74 -5.72 -14.31
CA ASN A 556 -12.24 -5.79 -15.68
C ASN A 556 -12.35 -4.47 -16.45
N LEU A 557 -13.41 -3.66 -16.24
CA LEU A 557 -13.52 -2.32 -16.82
C LEU A 557 -12.41 -1.40 -16.31
N ILE A 558 -12.12 -1.45 -15.01
CA ILE A 558 -11.03 -0.67 -14.42
C ILE A 558 -9.68 -1.09 -15.02
N LEU A 559 -9.38 -2.38 -15.16
CA LEU A 559 -8.11 -2.83 -15.77
C LEU A 559 -7.88 -2.26 -17.18
N LYS A 560 -8.93 -2.20 -18.01
CA LYS A 560 -8.84 -1.69 -19.40
C LYS A 560 -8.43 -0.21 -19.50
N LYS A 561 -8.53 0.57 -18.41
CA LYS A 561 -8.05 1.96 -18.37
C LYS A 561 -6.53 2.09 -18.25
N PHE A 562 -5.85 1.06 -17.77
CA PHE A 562 -4.42 1.13 -17.44
C PHE A 562 -3.58 0.44 -18.49
N SER A 563 -2.56 1.12 -18.99
CA SER A 563 -1.54 0.53 -19.87
C SER A 563 -0.80 -0.64 -19.20
N CYS A 564 -0.60 -0.57 -17.87
CA CYS A 564 -0.08 -1.67 -17.07
C CYS A 564 -1.11 -2.78 -16.74
N GLY A 565 -2.40 -2.59 -17.11
CA GLY A 565 -3.50 -3.50 -16.74
C GLY A 565 -3.33 -4.93 -17.24
N ASN A 566 -2.71 -5.13 -18.42
CA ASN A 566 -2.43 -6.44 -19.00
C ASN A 566 -1.46 -7.32 -18.17
N ALA A 567 -0.72 -6.73 -17.22
CA ALA A 567 0.17 -7.46 -16.31
C ALA A 567 -0.44 -7.65 -14.90
N CYS A 568 -1.64 -7.12 -14.65
CA CYS A 568 -2.42 -7.43 -13.46
C CYS A 568 -3.18 -8.75 -13.67
N THR A 569 -3.35 -9.54 -12.62
CA THR A 569 -3.99 -10.86 -12.67
C THR A 569 -5.12 -10.96 -11.66
N PHE A 570 -6.25 -11.56 -12.06
CA PHE A 570 -7.34 -11.95 -11.17
C PHE A 570 -7.35 -13.47 -10.96
N ASP A 571 -7.54 -13.89 -9.72
CA ASP A 571 -7.75 -15.28 -9.30
C ASP A 571 -8.83 -15.33 -8.20
N MET A 572 -9.45 -16.48 -7.98
CA MET A 572 -10.53 -16.66 -7.00
C MET A 572 -10.13 -17.65 -5.91
N ASP A 573 -9.75 -17.14 -4.73
CA ASP A 573 -9.50 -17.97 -3.54
C ASP A 573 -10.82 -18.19 -2.79
N GLY A 574 -11.53 -19.26 -3.14
CA GLY A 574 -12.87 -19.53 -2.64
C GLY A 574 -13.89 -18.57 -3.26
N LYS A 575 -14.28 -17.53 -2.53
CA LYS A 575 -15.21 -16.49 -2.99
C LYS A 575 -14.57 -15.10 -3.04
N CYS A 576 -13.32 -15.00 -2.61
CA CYS A 576 -12.52 -13.79 -2.58
C CYS A 576 -11.83 -13.57 -3.93
N LEU A 577 -11.96 -12.35 -4.47
CA LEU A 577 -11.17 -11.89 -5.60
C LEU A 577 -9.76 -11.55 -5.11
N ILE A 578 -8.78 -12.34 -5.56
CA ILE A 578 -7.36 -12.06 -5.38
C ILE A 578 -6.87 -11.25 -6.58
N ILE A 579 -6.24 -10.11 -6.29
CA ILE A 579 -5.68 -9.20 -7.29
C ILE A 579 -4.16 -9.26 -7.16
N GLY A 580 -3.51 -9.65 -8.24
CA GLY A 580 -2.06 -9.82 -8.30
C GLY A 580 -1.40 -9.03 -9.43
N TRP A 581 -0.07 -9.04 -9.42
CA TRP A 581 0.79 -8.52 -10.46
C TRP A 581 1.68 -9.64 -10.98
N LYS A 582 1.63 -9.92 -12.28
CA LYS A 582 2.35 -11.00 -12.97
C LYS A 582 2.19 -12.39 -12.32
N GLY A 583 1.07 -12.60 -11.61
CA GLY A 583 0.75 -13.84 -10.90
C GLY A 583 1.10 -13.87 -9.41
N THR A 584 1.81 -12.86 -8.87
CA THR A 584 1.98 -12.70 -7.42
C THR A 584 0.81 -11.89 -6.83
N PRO A 585 0.04 -12.43 -5.86
CA PRO A 585 -0.99 -11.69 -5.14
C PRO A 585 -0.46 -10.41 -4.48
N LEU A 586 -1.25 -9.33 -4.53
CA LEU A 586 -0.97 -8.06 -3.84
C LEU A 586 -2.12 -7.65 -2.90
N SER A 587 -3.37 -7.85 -3.30
CA SER A 587 -4.56 -7.50 -2.50
C SER A 587 -5.68 -8.51 -2.67
N SER A 588 -6.61 -8.49 -1.73
CA SER A 588 -7.78 -9.35 -1.63
C SER A 588 -9.05 -8.49 -1.48
N LEU A 589 -10.13 -8.85 -2.15
CA LEU A 589 -11.47 -8.28 -1.97
C LEU A 589 -12.46 -9.42 -1.67
N SER A 590 -13.26 -9.28 -0.62
CA SER A 590 -14.26 -10.27 -0.22
C SER A 590 -15.48 -9.62 0.44
N ALA A 591 -16.61 -10.33 0.40
CA ALA A 591 -17.84 -9.95 1.09
C ALA A 591 -18.17 -10.99 2.18
N TRP A 592 -18.68 -10.53 3.32
CA TRP A 592 -18.97 -11.35 4.50
C TRP A 592 -20.33 -11.03 5.08
N LYS A 593 -21.02 -12.04 5.60
CA LYS A 593 -22.24 -11.85 6.41
C LYS A 593 -22.25 -12.83 7.59
N PHE A 594 -23.04 -12.55 8.61
CA PHE A 594 -23.29 -13.53 9.67
C PHE A 594 -24.15 -14.70 9.14
N LYS A 595 -23.92 -15.89 9.70
CA LYS A 595 -24.63 -17.13 9.38
C LYS A 595 -26.00 -17.23 10.05
#